data_AF-A0A1I4T694-F1
#
_entry.id   AF-A0A1I4T694-F1
#
_cell.length_a   1.000
_cell.length_b   1.000
_cell.length_c   1.000
_cell.angle_alpha   90.00
_cell.angle_beta   90.00
_cell.angle_gamma   90.00
#
_symmetry.space_group_name_H-M   'P 1'
#
loop_
_entity.id
_entity.type
_entity.pdbx_description
1 polymer ?
#
loop_
_entity_poly.entity_id
_entity_poly.type
_entity_poly.pdbx_seq_one_letter_code
_entity_poly.pdbx_strand_id
1 'polypeptide(L)'
;MNHRIAAISLAAALSACQAAAPEPRQSVVLQEDLSRLRADRDAGRISYTEWAQRTGAAARASVVLTPEQEQAIAFRMQLARRVDAGELTPAQFEQESARALERLKAAQGNARTRS
;
A
#
# COMPACT_ATOMS: atom_id res chain seq x y z
N MET A 1 -14.93 -16.16 13.50
CA MET A 1 -13.91 -16.13 12.42
C MET A 1 -13.55 -14.68 12.16
N ASN A 2 -12.46 -14.20 12.76
CA ASN A 2 -12.03 -12.80 12.72
C ASN A 2 -10.83 -12.64 11.77
N HIS A 3 -11.08 -12.39 10.49
CA HIS A 3 -10.04 -12.06 9.50
C HIS A 3 -10.04 -10.56 9.17
N ARG A 4 -9.93 -9.69 10.19
CA ARG A 4 -9.97 -8.23 10.04
C ARG A 4 -8.65 -7.53 10.37
N ILE A 5 -7.49 -8.09 10.04
CA ILE A 5 -6.21 -7.38 10.28
C ILE A 5 -5.20 -7.78 9.20
N ALA A 6 -5.03 -6.97 8.15
CA ALA A 6 -3.83 -7.02 7.30
C ALA A 6 -3.73 -5.84 6.31
N ALA A 7 -4.81 -5.50 5.59
CA ALA A 7 -4.70 -4.63 4.41
C ALA A 7 -4.70 -3.10 4.68
N ILE A 8 -4.48 -2.64 5.92
CA ILE A 8 -4.30 -1.21 6.25
C ILE A 8 -2.80 -0.84 6.31
N SER A 9 -1.91 -1.76 5.93
CA SER A 9 -0.49 -1.61 6.26
C SER A 9 0.31 -0.75 5.29
N LEU A 10 -0.11 -0.56 4.02
CA LEU A 10 0.77 0.11 3.04
C LEU A 10 0.86 1.62 3.31
N ALA A 11 -0.27 2.32 3.43
CA ALA A 11 -0.29 3.77 3.63
C ALA A 11 0.01 4.21 5.07
N ALA A 12 -0.43 3.43 6.07
CA ALA A 12 -0.08 3.68 7.46
C ALA A 12 1.42 3.46 7.72
N ALA A 13 2.04 2.46 7.07
CA ALA A 13 3.49 2.26 7.17
C ALA A 13 4.28 3.36 6.44
N LEU A 14 3.77 3.91 5.34
CA LEU A 14 4.40 5.01 4.62
C LEU A 14 4.37 6.33 5.42
N SER A 15 3.29 6.60 6.17
CA SER A 15 3.20 7.80 7.03
C SER A 15 4.12 7.73 8.26
N ALA A 16 4.43 6.53 8.76
CA ALA A 16 5.38 6.37 9.88
C ALA A 16 6.86 6.51 9.47
N CYS A 17 7.15 6.63 8.17
CA CYS A 17 8.52 6.66 7.63
C CYS A 17 9.08 8.06 7.37
N GLN A 18 8.34 9.15 7.59
CA GLN A 18 8.85 10.51 7.29
C GLN A 18 8.77 11.49 8.46
N ALA A 19 9.84 12.28 8.58
CA ALA A 19 10.04 13.36 9.54
C ALA A 19 9.22 14.63 9.24
N ALA A 20 8.54 14.69 8.09
CA ALA A 20 7.53 15.69 7.80
C ALA A 20 6.16 14.99 7.89
N ALA A 21 5.57 15.00 9.09
CA ALA A 21 4.23 14.46 9.28
C ALA A 21 3.25 15.27 8.42
N PRO A 22 2.45 14.66 7.53
CA PRO A 22 1.35 15.35 6.89
C PRO A 22 0.43 15.91 7.98
N GLU A 23 -0.17 17.09 7.75
CA GLU A 23 -1.03 17.70 8.75
C GLU A 23 -2.12 16.70 9.20
N PRO A 24 -2.50 16.68 10.48
CA PRO A 24 -3.43 15.68 11.03
C PRO A 24 -4.75 15.56 10.26
N ARG A 25 -5.19 16.63 9.60
CA ARG A 25 -6.40 16.63 8.76
C ARG A 25 -6.19 15.92 7.42
N GLN A 26 -5.02 16.09 6.79
CA GLN A 26 -4.70 15.47 5.51
C GLN A 26 -4.49 13.95 5.66
N SER A 27 -3.89 13.51 6.77
CA SER A 27 -3.72 12.07 7.06
C SER A 27 -5.06 11.36 7.30
N VAL A 28 -6.01 12.01 7.96
CA VAL A 28 -7.37 11.47 8.18
C VAL A 28 -8.14 11.33 6.86
N VAL A 29 -8.10 12.35 6.00
CA VAL A 29 -8.78 12.30 4.68
C VAL A 29 -8.18 11.20 3.80
N LEU A 30 -6.85 11.10 3.74
CA LEU A 30 -6.17 10.03 3.01
C LEU A 30 -6.57 8.64 3.53
N GLN A 31 -6.64 8.47 4.85
CA GLN A 31 -7.02 7.20 5.46
C GLN A 31 -8.47 6.82 5.12
N GLU A 32 -9.38 7.79 5.10
CA GLU A 32 -10.77 7.56 4.71
C GLU A 32 -10.89 7.17 3.23
N ASP A 33 -10.19 7.88 2.34
CA ASP A 33 -10.16 7.58 0.90
C ASP A 33 -9.63 6.19 0.62
N LEU A 34 -8.54 5.79 1.27
CA LEU A 34 -7.98 4.44 1.13
C LEU A 34 -8.91 3.36 1.67
N SER A 35 -9.65 3.66 2.75
CA SER A 35 -10.65 2.75 3.31
C SER A 35 -11.82 2.57 2.35
N ARG A 36 -12.26 3.64 1.69
CA ARG A 36 -13.30 3.62 0.67
C ARG A 36 -12.88 2.82 -0.56
N LEU A 37 -11.68 3.08 -1.08
CA LEU A 37 -11.10 2.34 -2.21
C LEU A 37 -11.02 0.84 -1.92
N ARG A 38 -10.68 0.46 -0.69
CA ARG A 38 -10.69 -0.94 -0.27
C ARG A 38 -12.10 -1.52 -0.28
N ALA A 39 -13.08 -0.82 0.28
CA ALA A 39 -14.47 -1.30 0.26
C ALA A 39 -15.02 -1.46 -1.17
N ASP A 40 -14.65 -0.54 -2.07
CA ASP A 40 -15.00 -0.63 -3.48
C ASP A 40 -14.36 -1.84 -4.16
N ARG A 41 -13.08 -2.11 -3.90
CA ARG A 41 -12.44 -3.37 -4.34
C ARG A 41 -13.24 -4.54 -3.74
N ASP A 42 -13.41 -4.61 -2.43
CA ASP A 42 -13.94 -5.80 -1.75
C ASP A 42 -15.36 -6.14 -2.23
N ALA A 43 -16.13 -5.12 -2.62
CA ALA A 43 -17.44 -5.25 -3.27
C ALA A 43 -17.39 -5.58 -4.78
N GLY A 44 -16.21 -5.69 -5.39
CA GLY A 44 -16.01 -5.94 -6.81
C GLY A 44 -16.36 -4.76 -7.72
N ARG A 45 -16.48 -3.54 -7.17
CA ARG A 45 -16.81 -2.32 -7.94
C ARG A 45 -15.63 -1.80 -8.76
N ILE A 46 -14.41 -2.11 -8.32
CA ILE A 46 -13.16 -1.77 -9.03
C ILE A 46 -12.25 -3.00 -9.09
N SER A 47 -11.41 -3.06 -10.12
CA SER A 47 -10.44 -4.14 -10.30
C SER A 47 -9.26 -4.01 -9.34
N TYR A 48 -8.44 -5.06 -9.23
CA TYR A 48 -7.20 -4.97 -8.46
C TYR A 48 -6.24 -3.94 -9.05
N THR A 49 -6.14 -3.87 -10.37
CA THR A 49 -5.27 -2.92 -11.08
C THR A 49 -5.70 -1.49 -10.80
N GLU A 50 -7.00 -1.22 -10.88
CA GLU A 50 -7.55 0.10 -10.57
C GLU A 50 -7.33 0.47 -9.11
N TRP A 51 -7.54 -0.47 -8.18
CA TRP A 51 -7.27 -0.27 -6.77
C TRP A 51 -5.79 0.03 -6.50
N ALA A 52 -4.86 -0.74 -7.07
CA ALA A 52 -3.42 -0.53 -6.93
C ALA A 52 -2.98 0.82 -7.53
N GLN A 53 -3.59 1.23 -8.65
CA GLN A 53 -3.30 2.51 -9.29
C GLN A 53 -3.75 3.69 -8.43
N ARG A 54 -5.01 3.66 -7.94
CA ARG A 54 -5.58 4.75 -7.14
C ARG A 54 -4.88 4.88 -5.79
N THR A 55 -4.56 3.76 -5.13
CA THR A 55 -3.79 3.78 -3.88
C THR A 55 -2.35 4.28 -4.09
N GLY A 56 -1.69 3.89 -5.18
CA GLY A 56 -0.36 4.40 -5.54
C GLY A 56 -0.34 5.88 -5.89
N ALA A 57 -1.37 6.39 -6.60
CA ALA A 57 -1.52 7.81 -6.89
C ALA A 57 -1.75 8.62 -5.61
N ALA A 58 -2.58 8.13 -4.69
CA ALA A 58 -2.81 8.75 -3.40
C ALA A 58 -1.53 8.84 -2.55
N ALA A 59 -0.71 7.78 -2.55
CA ALA A 59 0.59 7.80 -1.87
C ALA A 59 1.54 8.88 -2.44
N ARG A 60 1.68 8.95 -3.77
CA ARG A 60 2.51 9.98 -4.45
C ARG A 60 2.02 11.40 -4.23
N ALA A 61 0.71 11.60 -4.12
CA ALA A 61 0.12 12.91 -3.88
C ALA A 61 0.32 13.37 -2.42
N SER A 62 0.53 12.44 -1.49
CA SER A 62 0.60 12.73 -0.06
C SER A 62 2.02 12.96 0.44
N VAL A 63 3.01 12.27 -0.16
CA VAL A 63 4.41 12.32 0.28
C VAL A 63 5.37 12.13 -0.89
N VAL A 64 6.60 12.64 -0.73
CA VAL A 64 7.70 12.28 -1.63
C VAL A 64 8.12 10.84 -1.32
N LEU A 65 8.06 9.96 -2.31
CA LEU A 65 8.40 8.56 -2.15
C LEU A 65 9.89 8.32 -2.40
N THR A 66 10.48 7.39 -1.66
CA THR A 66 11.83 6.90 -1.98
C THR A 66 11.81 5.99 -3.22
N PRO A 67 12.94 5.80 -3.91
CA PRO A 67 13.01 4.88 -5.04
C PRO A 67 12.55 3.45 -4.71
N GLU A 68 12.80 2.97 -3.51
CA GLU A 68 12.35 1.66 -3.03
C GLU A 68 10.84 1.62 -2.82
N GLN A 69 10.24 2.71 -2.31
CA GLN A 69 8.80 2.83 -2.15
C GLN A 69 8.09 2.87 -3.52
N GLU A 70 8.65 3.60 -4.50
CA GLU A 70 8.16 3.59 -5.88
C GLU A 70 8.22 2.19 -6.51
N GLN A 71 9.33 1.46 -6.29
CA GLN A 71 9.46 0.08 -6.73
C GLN A 71 8.42 -0.85 -6.10
N ALA A 72 8.10 -0.67 -4.81
CA ALA A 72 7.07 -1.47 -4.17
C ALA A 72 5.66 -1.16 -4.70
N ILE A 73 5.35 0.09 -5.05
CA ILE A 73 4.11 0.44 -5.73
C ILE A 73 4.05 -0.20 -7.12
N ALA A 74 5.15 -0.15 -7.87
CA ALA A 74 5.24 -0.80 -9.18
C ALA A 74 5.07 -2.32 -9.08
N PHE A 75 5.68 -2.96 -8.08
CA PHE A 75 5.52 -4.38 -7.81
C PHE A 75 4.06 -4.74 -7.46
N ARG A 76 3.40 -3.95 -6.59
CA ARG A 76 1.98 -4.12 -6.27
C ARG A 76 1.10 -3.99 -7.51
N MET A 77 1.40 -3.06 -8.42
CA MET A 77 0.72 -2.92 -9.71
C MET A 77 0.87 -4.16 -10.59
N GLN A 78 2.06 -4.77 -10.63
CA GLN A 78 2.28 -6.02 -11.38
C GLN A 78 1.46 -7.17 -10.80
N LEU A 79 1.46 -7.34 -9.47
CA LEU A 79 0.64 -8.36 -8.81
C LEU A 79 -0.85 -8.14 -9.10
N ALA A 80 -1.31 -6.90 -9.06
CA ALA A 80 -2.70 -6.55 -9.31
C ALA A 80 -3.16 -6.95 -10.72
N ARG A 81 -2.34 -6.69 -11.74
CA ARG A 81 -2.62 -7.14 -13.12
C ARG A 81 -2.73 -8.65 -13.23
N ARG A 82 -1.87 -9.39 -12.52
CA ARG A 82 -1.91 -10.85 -12.49
C ARG A 82 -3.16 -11.39 -11.80
N VAL A 83 -3.69 -10.68 -10.79
CA VAL A 83 -4.98 -11.05 -10.19
C VAL A 83 -6.13 -10.83 -11.16
N ASP A 84 -6.17 -9.68 -11.82
CA ASP A 84 -7.22 -9.39 -12.80
C ASP A 84 -7.15 -10.32 -14.02
N ALA A 85 -5.95 -10.79 -14.39
CA ALA A 85 -5.75 -11.81 -15.42
C ALA A 85 -6.07 -13.25 -14.96
N GLY A 86 -6.38 -13.47 -13.67
CA GLY A 86 -6.64 -14.81 -13.11
C GLY A 86 -5.39 -15.67 -12.87
N GLU A 87 -4.18 -15.10 -13.05
CA GLU A 87 -2.90 -15.79 -12.84
C GLU A 87 -2.46 -15.83 -11.37
N LEU A 88 -3.08 -14.98 -10.54
CA LEU A 88 -2.79 -14.86 -9.11
C LEU A 88 -4.10 -14.77 -8.32
N THR A 89 -4.19 -15.47 -7.20
CA THR A 89 -5.38 -15.34 -6.35
C THR A 89 -5.33 -14.05 -5.50
N PRO A 90 -6.50 -13.51 -5.10
CA PRO A 90 -6.60 -12.46 -4.09
C PRO A 90 -5.73 -12.68 -2.85
N ALA A 91 -5.69 -13.91 -2.33
CA ALA A 91 -4.91 -14.24 -1.13
C ALA A 91 -3.39 -14.15 -1.38
N GLN A 92 -2.93 -14.63 -2.53
CA GLN A 92 -1.52 -14.53 -2.91
C GLN A 92 -1.11 -13.08 -3.15
N PHE A 93 -1.98 -12.25 -3.72
CA PHE A 93 -1.74 -10.81 -3.86
C PHE A 93 -1.48 -10.15 -2.50
N GLU A 94 -2.33 -10.41 -1.50
CA GLU A 94 -2.17 -9.84 -0.16
C GLU A 94 -0.88 -10.33 0.51
N GLN A 95 -0.57 -11.63 0.37
CA GLN A 95 0.64 -12.20 0.93
C GLN A 95 1.92 -11.60 0.32
N GLU A 96 1.99 -11.50 -1.00
CA GLU A 96 3.17 -10.95 -1.69
C GLU A 96 3.29 -9.44 -1.49
N SER A 97 2.17 -8.72 -1.45
CA SER A 97 2.15 -7.31 -1.08
C SER A 97 2.66 -7.07 0.34
N ALA A 98 2.25 -7.91 1.31
CA ALA A 98 2.72 -7.82 2.69
C ALA A 98 4.23 -8.13 2.79
N ARG A 99 4.71 -9.14 2.07
CA ARG A 99 6.15 -9.47 2.03
C ARG A 99 6.98 -8.32 1.47
N ALA A 100 6.51 -7.64 0.42
CA ALA A 100 7.19 -6.46 -0.13
C ALA A 100 7.27 -5.33 0.90
N LEU A 101 6.21 -5.08 1.67
CA LEU A 101 6.21 -4.10 2.74
C LEU A 101 7.20 -4.42 3.87
N GLU A 102 7.24 -5.67 4.32
CA GLU A 102 8.14 -6.06 5.41
C GLU A 102 9.61 -5.91 4.98
N ARG A 103 9.94 -6.19 3.71
CA ARG A 103 11.27 -5.91 3.15
C ARG A 103 11.61 -4.42 3.16
N LEU A 104 10.66 -3.55 2.80
CA LEU A 104 10.85 -2.10 2.86
C LEU A 104 11.09 -1.61 4.29
N LYS A 105 10.30 -2.09 5.26
CA LYS A 105 10.48 -1.75 6.67
C LYS A 105 11.84 -2.20 7.20
N ALA A 106 12.26 -3.42 6.86
CA ALA A 106 13.55 -3.96 7.27
C ALA A 106 14.72 -3.16 6.66
N ALA A 107 14.64 -2.78 5.39
CA ALA A 107 15.66 -1.97 4.73
C ALA A 107 15.82 -0.59 5.38
N GLN A 108 14.70 0.06 5.75
CA GLN A 108 14.73 1.35 6.42
C GLN A 108 15.17 1.27 7.89
N GLY A 109 14.78 0.21 8.61
CA GLY A 109 15.25 -0.04 9.97
C GLY A 109 16.76 -0.24 10.06
N ASN A 110 17.34 -0.91 9.05
CA ASN A 110 18.78 -1.13 8.95
C ASN A 110 19.56 0.13 8.51
N ALA A 111 18.92 1.05 7.78
CA ALA A 111 19.49 2.35 7.45
C ALA A 111 19.58 3.28 8.69
N ARG A 112 18.60 3.19 9.59
CA ARG A 112 18.52 4.01 10.80
C ARG A 112 19.50 3.60 11.90
N THR A 113 19.94 2.34 11.93
CA THR A 113 20.93 1.82 12.89
C THR A 113 22.39 2.02 12.45
N ARG A 114 22.64 2.53 11.24
CA ARG A 114 23.98 2.85 10.73
C ARG A 114 24.27 4.35 10.62
N SER A 115 23.38 5.22 11.10
CA SER A 115 23.60 6.68 11.19
C SER A 115 24.08 7.10 12.57
#